data_AF-A0A0B3AC14-F1
#
_entry.id   AF-A0A0B3AC14-F1
#
_cell.length_a   1.000
_cell.length_b   1.000
_cell.length_c   1.000
_cell.angle_alpha   90.00
_cell.angle_beta   90.00
_cell.angle_gamma   90.00
#
_symmetry.space_group_name_H-M   'P 1'
#
loop_
_entity.id
_entity.type
_entity.pdbx_description
1 polymer ?
#
loop_
_entity_poly.entity_id
_entity_poly.type
_entity_poly.pdbx_seq_one_letter_code
_entity_poly.pdbx_strand_id
1 'polypeptide(L)' 'MNEYKDKIVFSDNGKDIAIKGVILKEDSNFVVISKSNKIYEIARNRIISIERGGDIKL' A
#
# COMPACT_ATOMS: atom_id res chain seq x y z
N MET A 1 5.99 3.85 18.26
CA MET A 1 6.21 2.90 17.15
C MET A 1 5.25 3.26 16.03
N ASN A 2 5.70 4.02 15.02
CA ASN A 2 4.91 4.27 13.81
C ASN A 2 5.34 3.21 12.78
N GLU A 3 4.63 2.08 12.75
CA GLU A 3 4.97 0.92 11.91
C GLU A 3 4.45 1.03 10.47
N TYR A 4 3.69 2.07 10.14
CA TYR A 4 3.13 2.27 8.80
C TYR A 4 4.05 3.20 7.99
N LYS A 5 4.92 2.57 7.19
CA LYS A 5 5.93 3.26 6.38
C LYS A 5 5.42 3.57 4.98
N ASP A 6 4.59 2.71 4.42
CA ASP A 6 4.11 2.83 3.05
C ASP A 6 2.66 3.31 2.99
N LYS A 7 2.29 3.94 1.88
CA LYS A 7 0.91 4.31 1.57
C LYS A 7 0.58 3.94 0.12
N ILE A 8 -0.54 3.26 -0.07
CA ILE A 8 -1.11 3.00 -1.39
C ILE A 8 -2.41 3.79 -1.52
N VAL A 9 -2.57 4.48 -2.65
CA VAL A 9 -3.83 5.10 -3.06
C VAL A 9 -4.34 4.35 -4.28
N PHE A 10 -5.60 3.91 -4.26
CA PHE A 10 -6.23 3.18 -5.35
C PHE A 10 -7.69 3.60 -5.53
N SER A 11 -8.21 3.42 -6.75
CA SER A 11 -9.62 3.70 -7.05
C SER A 11 -10.50 2.47 -6.81
N ASP A 12 -11.62 2.67 -6.13
CA ASP A 12 -12.70 1.71 -5.94
C ASP A 12 -14.03 2.38 -6.25
N ASN A 13 -14.68 1.93 -7.33
CA ASN A 13 -15.97 2.45 -7.79
C ASN A 13 -16.01 3.99 -7.91
N GLY A 14 -14.95 4.58 -8.47
CA GLY A 14 -14.83 6.03 -8.66
C GLY A 14 -14.48 6.82 -7.40
N LYS A 15 -14.12 6.14 -6.31
CA LYS A 15 -13.64 6.75 -5.07
C LYS A 15 -12.18 6.39 -4.83
N ASP A 16 -11.40 7.36 -4.39
CA ASP A 16 -10.01 7.15 -4.03
C ASP A 16 -9.89 6.69 -2.58
N ILE A 17 -9.26 5.54 -2.38
CA ILE A 17 -9.04 4.92 -1.08
C ILE A 17 -7.54 4.93 -0.79
N ALA A 18 -7.16 5.36 0.41
CA ALA A 18 -5.78 5.35 0.88
C ALA A 18 -5.57 4.35 2.03
N ILE A 19 -4.60 3.46 1.88
CA ILE A 19 -4.17 2.51 2.91
C ILE A 19 -2.73 2.82 3.29
N LYS A 20 -2.49 3.10 4.57
CA LYS A 20 -1.15 3.20 5.17
C LYS A 20 -0.81 1.88 5.86
N GLY A 21 0.34 1.31 5.55
CA GLY A 21 0.69 -0.07 5.85
C GLY A 21 2.18 -0.36 5.67
N VAL A 22 2.51 -1.64 5.63
CA VAL A 22 3.79 -2.17 5.15
C VAL A 22 3.52 -2.93 3.86
N ILE A 23 4.16 -2.55 2.76
CA ILE A 23 4.05 -3.31 1.51
C ILE A 23 4.84 -4.61 1.68
N LEU A 24 4.14 -5.74 1.55
CA LEU A 24 4.73 -7.07 1.70
C LEU A 24 5.23 -7.61 0.36
N LYS A 25 4.53 -7.31 -0.73
CA LYS A 25 4.85 -7.78 -2.07
C LYS A 25 4.32 -6.80 -3.12
N GLU A 26 5.09 -6.62 -4.18
CA GLU A 26 4.70 -5.86 -5.35
C GLU A 26 5.09 -6.67 -6.59
N ASP A 27 4.13 -6.92 -7.47
CA ASP A 27 4.38 -7.50 -8.78
C ASP A 27 3.59 -6.77 -9.87
N SER A 28 3.67 -7.27 -11.11
CA SER A 28 3.04 -6.65 -12.27
C SER A 28 1.52 -6.60 -12.20
N ASN A 29 0.89 -7.48 -11.41
CA ASN A 29 -0.56 -7.64 -11.36
C ASN A 29 -1.16 -7.07 -10.07
N PHE A 30 -0.45 -7.14 -8.95
CA PHE A 30 -0.97 -6.72 -7.65
C PHE A 30 0.09 -6.16 -6.71
N VAL A 31 -0.40 -5.44 -5.70
CA VAL A 31 0.38 -4.98 -4.55
C VAL A 31 -0.30 -5.45 -3.28
N VAL A 32 0.47 -6.07 -2.41
CA VAL A 32 0.02 -6.57 -1.11
C VAL A 32 0.50 -5.64 -0.02
N ILE A 33 -0.42 -5.07 0.75
CA ILE A 33 -0.13 -4.20 1.89
C ILE A 33 -0.75 -4.76 3.17
N SER A 34 0.04 -4.79 4.25
CA SER A 34 -0.43 -5.17 5.58
C SER A 34 -0.71 -3.93 6.43
N LYS A 35 -1.85 -3.93 7.12
CA LYS A 35 -2.25 -2.89 8.08
C LYS A 35 -3.01 -3.50 9.25
N SER A 36 -2.53 -3.29 10.47
CA SER A 36 -3.22 -3.71 11.72
C SER A 36 -3.71 -5.18 11.68
N ASN A 37 -2.83 -6.12 11.36
CA ASN A 37 -3.12 -7.56 11.21
C ASN A 37 -4.09 -7.94 10.08
N LYS A 38 -4.42 -7.00 9.18
CA LYS A 38 -5.15 -7.27 7.94
C LYS A 38 -4.21 -7.20 6.75
N ILE A 39 -4.46 -8.04 5.76
CA ILE A 39 -3.75 -8.06 4.48
C ILE A 39 -4.71 -7.59 3.40
N TYR A 40 -4.25 -6.68 2.55
CA TYR A 40 -4.99 -6.17 1.41
C TYR A 40 -4.20 -6.48 0.14
N GLU A 41 -4.84 -7.15 -0.81
CA GLU A 41 -4.34 -7.35 -2.16
C GLU A 41 -5.06 -6.37 -3.10
N ILE A 42 -4.30 -5.51 -3.77
CA ILE A 42 -4.83 -4.43 -4.60
C ILE A 42 -4.31 -4.64 -6.02
N ALA A 43 -5.22 -4.78 -6.97
CA ALA A 43 -4.85 -4.93 -8.38
C ALA A 43 -4.11 -3.68 -8.88
N ARG A 44 -3.00 -3.89 -9.59
CA ARG A 44 -2.07 -2.84 -10.03
C ARG A 44 -2.76 -1.79 -10.91
N ASN A 45 -3.68 -2.21 -11.77
CA ASN A 45 -4.46 -1.34 -12.65
C ASN A 45 -5.43 -0.40 -11.90
N ARG A 46 -5.67 -0.63 -10.61
CA ARG A 46 -6.51 0.23 -9.76
C ARG A 46 -5.69 1.22 -8.96
N ILE A 47 -4.37 1.03 -8.87
CA ILE A 47 -3.49 1.84 -8.05
C ILE A 47 -3.23 3.16 -8.77
N ILE A 48 -3.45 4.25 -8.04
CA ILE A 48 -3.21 5.62 -8.48
C ILE A 48 -1.79 6.02 -8.12
N SER A 49 -1.36 5.73 -6.88
CA SER A 49 -0.02 6.05 -6.41
C SER A 49 0.44 5.12 -5.29
N ILE A 50 1.76 5.01 -5.18
CA ILE A 50 2.45 4.32 -4.08
C ILE A 50 3.51 5.27 -3.53
N GLU A 51 3.37 5.61 -2.25
CA GLU A 51 4.34 6.40 -1.49
C GLU A 51 5.09 5.44 -0.56
N ARG A 52 6.40 5.31 -0.75
CA ARG A 52 7.25 4.48 0.12
C ARG A 52 7.89 5.34 1.21
N GLY A 53 7.78 4.90 2.46
CA GLY A 53 8.45 5.56 3.57
C GLY A 53 9.92 5.20 3.55
N GLY A 54 10.78 6.16 3.19
CA GLY A 54 12.23 5.97 3.08
C GLY A 54 12.90 5.41 4.35
N ASP A 55 14.06 4.81 4.15
CA ASP A 55 14.86 4.10 5.16
C ASP A 55 15.17 4.90 6.44
N ILE A 56 15.11 4.21 7.57
CA ILE A 56 15.90 4.58 8.75
C ILE A 56 17.32 4.12 8.44
N LYS A 57 18.25 5.06 8.23
CA LYS A 57 19.67 4.78 8.48
C LYS A 57 19.77 4.33 9.94
N LEU A 58 20.01 3.03 10.14
CA LEU A 58 20.44 2.47 11.42
C LEU A 58 21.81 3.05 11.80
#